data_AF-A0A1Y2K854-F1
#
_entry.id   AF-A0A1Y2K854-F1
#
_cell.length_a   1.000
_cell.length_b   1.000
_cell.length_c   1.000
_cell.angle_alpha   90.00
_cell.angle_beta   90.00
_cell.angle_gamma   90.00
#
_symmetry.space_group_name_H-M   'P 1'
#
loop_
_entity.id
_entity.type
_entity.pdbx_description
1 polymer ?
#
loop_
_entity_poly.entity_id
_entity_poly.type
_entity_poly.pdbx_seq_one_letter_code
_entity_poly.pdbx_strand_id
1 'polypeptide(L)'
;MSGNMMMNTSNTSHQATLDAYLKLFELYPDVEFWQTKPQKGSDAYEFLFRQVMEMMARHSTFNTSLPLPFRETAKRYVAGDAVTLKHFRDSDNRNFLLSDLKDWLRLAQQKL
;
A
#
# COMPACT_ATOMS: atom_id res chain seq x y z
N MET A 1 -0.56 2.48 -48.42
CA MET A 1 0.73 2.37 -47.70
C MET A 1 0.53 2.98 -46.32
N SER A 2 0.32 2.10 -45.34
CA SER A 2 -0.06 2.47 -43.98
C SER A 2 1.18 2.85 -43.18
N GLY A 3 1.28 4.11 -42.78
CA GLY A 3 2.26 4.57 -41.81
C GLY A 3 1.76 4.22 -40.40
N ASN A 4 2.40 3.23 -39.78
CA ASN A 4 2.15 2.83 -38.40
C ASN A 4 2.35 4.03 -37.45
N MET A 5 1.25 4.53 -36.87
CA MET A 5 1.29 5.21 -35.58
C MET A 5 1.74 4.19 -34.53
N MET A 6 3.03 4.20 -34.20
CA MET A 6 3.46 3.68 -32.91
C MET A 6 3.06 4.70 -31.85
N MET A 7 1.81 4.62 -31.40
CA MET A 7 1.43 5.11 -30.08
C MET A 7 2.26 4.31 -29.07
N ASN A 8 3.38 4.88 -28.65
CA ASN A 8 4.15 4.39 -27.53
C ASN A 8 3.31 4.59 -26.26
N THR A 9 2.39 3.67 -26.02
CA THR A 9 1.70 3.53 -24.75
C THR A 9 2.70 2.92 -23.77
N SER A 10 3.68 3.73 -23.36
CA SER A 10 4.40 3.51 -22.12
C SER A 10 3.32 3.45 -21.04
N ASN A 11 2.96 2.23 -20.69
CA ASN A 11 2.03 1.93 -19.62
C ASN A 11 2.65 2.52 -18.35
N THR A 12 2.25 3.74 -17.98
CA THR A 12 2.60 4.38 -16.70
C THR A 12 1.84 3.65 -15.60
N SER A 13 2.10 2.35 -15.48
CA SER A 13 1.60 1.51 -14.41
C SER A 13 2.27 1.99 -13.13
N HIS A 14 1.58 2.91 -12.43
CA HIS A 14 1.75 3.32 -11.03
C HIS A 14 2.90 2.58 -10.33
N GLN A 15 4.13 3.05 -10.58
CA GLN A 15 5.33 2.45 -10.03
C GLN A 15 5.27 2.62 -8.51
N ALA A 16 5.51 1.54 -7.77
CA ALA A 16 5.54 1.59 -6.31
C ALA A 16 6.81 2.35 -5.87
N THR A 17 6.75 3.69 -5.88
CA THR A 17 7.79 4.63 -5.44
C THR A 17 7.40 5.24 -4.09
N LEU A 18 8.37 5.82 -3.36
CA LEU A 18 8.09 6.54 -2.11
C LEU A 18 6.96 7.57 -2.28
N ASP A 19 7.06 8.43 -3.30
CA ASP A 19 6.06 9.46 -3.58
C ASP A 19 4.66 8.88 -3.86
N ALA A 20 4.57 7.71 -4.51
CA ALA A 20 3.29 7.06 -4.76
C ALA A 20 2.65 6.58 -3.47
N TYR A 21 3.44 6.04 -2.52
CA TYR A 21 2.93 5.72 -1.18
C TYR A 21 2.50 6.98 -0.45
N LEU A 22 3.35 8.01 -0.37
CA LEU A 22 3.04 9.23 0.37
C LEU A 22 1.75 9.90 -0.14
N LYS A 23 1.60 10.02 -1.47
CA LYS A 23 0.37 10.52 -2.09
C LYS A 23 -0.86 9.70 -1.72
N LEU A 24 -0.73 8.37 -1.63
CA LEU A 24 -1.84 7.50 -1.25
C LEU A 24 -2.26 7.75 0.21
N PHE A 25 -1.30 7.96 1.12
CA PHE A 25 -1.59 8.30 2.52
C PHE A 25 -2.15 9.71 2.69
N GLU A 26 -1.76 10.68 1.87
CA GLU A 26 -2.27 12.06 1.89
C GLU A 26 -3.76 12.18 1.54
N LEU A 27 -4.34 11.18 0.86
CA LEU A 27 -5.78 11.15 0.54
C LEU A 27 -6.66 10.87 1.76
N TYR A 28 -6.07 10.54 2.90
CA TYR A 28 -6.77 10.20 4.13
C TYR A 28 -6.44 11.21 5.24
N PRO A 29 -7.35 11.45 6.20
CA PRO A 29 -7.11 12.41 7.27
C PRO A 29 -5.82 12.09 8.04
N ASP A 30 -5.06 13.12 8.40
CA ASP A 30 -3.85 13.00 9.23
C ASP A 30 -4.20 12.81 10.71
N VAL A 31 -5.01 11.79 10.97
CA VAL A 31 -5.25 11.24 12.30
C VAL A 31 -4.45 9.95 12.42
N GLU A 32 -3.93 9.70 13.61
CA GLU A 32 -3.30 8.43 13.89
C GLU A 32 -4.34 7.30 13.74
N PHE A 33 -4.00 6.22 13.03
CA PHE A 33 -4.97 5.17 12.67
C PHE A 33 -5.67 4.57 13.90
N TRP A 34 -4.94 4.43 15.02
CA TRP A 34 -5.47 3.94 16.30
C TRP A 34 -6.42 4.92 17.02
N GLN A 35 -6.49 6.19 16.59
CA GLN A 35 -7.42 7.19 17.12
C GLN A 35 -8.77 7.17 16.41
N THR A 36 -8.89 6.46 15.29
CA THR A 36 -10.18 6.31 14.63
C THR A 36 -11.06 5.35 15.42
N LYS A 37 -11.95 5.92 16.24
CA LYS A 37 -13.09 5.15 16.74
C LYS A 37 -13.86 4.68 15.52
N PRO A 38 -14.11 3.38 15.35
CA PRO A 38 -14.93 2.92 14.25
C PRO A 38 -16.27 3.65 14.34
N GLN A 39 -16.59 4.49 13.34
CA GLN A 39 -17.98 4.85 13.13
C GLN A 39 -18.71 3.53 12.88
N LYS A 40 -19.83 3.30 13.58
CA LYS A 40 -20.60 2.06 13.48
C LYS A 40 -20.75 1.65 12.01
N GLY A 41 -20.05 0.60 11.61
CA GLY A 41 -20.25 -0.09 10.33
C GLY A 41 -19.29 0.23 9.19
N SER A 42 -18.28 1.09 9.32
CA SER A 42 -17.29 1.27 8.24
C SER A 42 -15.84 1.33 8.74
N ASP A 43 -14.98 0.51 8.14
CA ASP A 43 -13.54 0.71 8.20
C ASP A 43 -13.14 1.74 7.15
N ALA A 44 -12.89 2.97 7.61
CA ALA A 44 -12.51 4.09 6.75
C ALA A 44 -11.22 3.85 5.96
N TYR A 45 -10.37 2.90 6.39
CA TYR A 45 -9.06 2.63 5.79
C TYR A 45 -8.98 1.29 5.05
N GLU A 46 -10.06 0.52 4.96
CA GLU A 46 -10.04 -0.76 4.25
C GLU A 46 -9.58 -0.59 2.80
N PHE A 47 -10.05 0.47 2.13
CA PHE A 47 -9.66 0.76 0.76
C PHE A 47 -8.20 1.19 0.63
N LEU A 48 -7.69 1.98 1.58
CA LEU A 48 -6.27 2.33 1.68
C LEU A 48 -5.42 1.07 1.83
N PHE A 49 -5.79 0.23 2.81
CA PHE A 49 -5.11 -1.02 3.10
C PHE A 49 -5.01 -1.90 1.86
N ARG A 50 -6.12 -2.11 1.13
CA ARG A 50 -6.11 -2.92 -0.09
C ARG A 50 -5.16 -2.36 -1.15
N GLN A 51 -5.16 -1.05 -1.38
CA GLN A 51 -4.25 -0.42 -2.34
C GLN A 51 -2.78 -0.55 -1.92
N VAL A 52 -2.50 -0.37 -0.63
CA VAL A 52 -1.16 -0.54 -0.06
C VAL A 52 -0.67 -1.98 -0.23
N MET A 53 -1.50 -2.99 0.03
CA MET A 53 -1.12 -4.40 -0.14
C MET A 53 -0.82 -4.73 -1.61
N GLU A 54 -1.66 -4.29 -2.53
CA GLU A 54 -1.41 -4.41 -3.97
C GLU A 54 -0.10 -3.73 -4.38
N MET A 55 0.18 -2.54 -3.83
CA MET A 55 1.38 -1.79 -4.17
C MET A 55 2.64 -2.43 -3.59
N MET A 56 2.61 -2.93 -2.35
CA MET A 56 3.75 -3.61 -1.70
C MET A 56 4.08 -4.96 -2.34
N ALA A 57 3.09 -5.64 -2.91
CA ALA A 57 3.29 -6.92 -3.59
C ALA A 57 4.01 -6.77 -4.96
N ARG A 58 4.00 -5.57 -5.55
CA ARG A 58 4.65 -5.31 -6.84
C ARG A 58 6.17 -5.35 -6.72
N HIS A 59 6.82 -5.78 -7.80
CA HIS A 59 8.26 -5.64 -7.93
C HIS A 59 8.61 -4.18 -8.27
N SER A 60 9.36 -3.51 -7.39
CA SER A 60 9.95 -2.19 -7.66
C SER A 60 11.24 -2.02 -6.87
N THR A 61 12.15 -1.17 -7.36
CA THR A 61 13.40 -0.82 -6.64
C THR A 61 13.11 -0.34 -5.22
N PHE A 62 12.09 0.50 -5.05
CA PHE A 62 11.71 0.98 -3.73
C PHE A 62 11.15 -0.14 -2.84
N ASN A 63 10.25 -0.99 -3.35
CA ASN A 63 9.72 -2.08 -2.53
C ASN A 63 10.83 -3.04 -2.08
N THR A 64 11.92 -3.21 -2.83
CA THR A 64 13.05 -4.03 -2.37
C THR A 64 13.76 -3.49 -1.13
N SER A 65 13.65 -2.18 -0.85
CA SER A 65 14.19 -1.58 0.37
C SER A 65 13.25 -1.71 1.57
N LEU A 66 11.97 -2.08 1.36
CA LEU A 66 11.05 -2.35 2.45
C LEU A 66 11.51 -3.54 3.31
N PRO A 67 11.30 -3.48 4.63
CA PRO A 67 11.45 -4.62 5.53
C PRO A 67 10.75 -5.86 4.96
N LEU A 68 11.43 -7.01 5.04
CA LEU A 68 10.93 -8.27 4.50
C LEU A 68 9.49 -8.62 4.95
N PRO A 69 9.10 -8.39 6.23
CA PRO A 69 7.74 -8.67 6.67
C PRO A 69 6.65 -7.96 5.86
N PHE A 70 6.83 -6.70 5.47
CA PHE A 70 5.85 -5.98 4.64
C PHE A 70 5.66 -6.65 3.28
N ARG A 71 6.77 -6.97 2.61
CA ARG A 71 6.75 -7.61 1.28
C ARG A 71 6.11 -8.98 1.31
N GLU A 72 6.49 -9.82 2.26
CA GLU A 72 5.95 -11.18 2.35
C GLU A 72 4.48 -11.19 2.75
N THR A 73 4.08 -10.31 3.66
CA THR A 73 2.68 -10.14 4.05
C THR A 73 1.83 -9.68 2.87
N ALA A 74 2.31 -8.68 2.11
CA ALA A 74 1.64 -8.20 0.90
C ALA A 74 1.46 -9.30 -0.15
N LYS A 75 2.53 -10.05 -0.45
CA LYS A 75 2.48 -11.16 -1.42
C LYS A 75 1.48 -12.23 -0.99
N ARG A 76 1.50 -12.64 0.28
CA ARG A 76 0.57 -13.65 0.83
C ARG A 76 -0.88 -13.17 0.75
N TYR A 77 -1.12 -11.91 1.10
CA TYR A 77 -2.45 -11.32 1.03
C TYR A 77 -2.99 -11.30 -0.41
N VAL A 78 -2.20 -10.81 -1.37
CA VAL A 78 -2.59 -10.76 -2.80
C VAL A 78 -2.75 -12.17 -3.39
N ALA A 79 -1.94 -13.14 -2.94
CA ALA A 79 -2.08 -14.55 -3.32
C ALA A 79 -3.29 -15.25 -2.68
N GLY A 80 -4.04 -14.58 -1.81
CA GLY A 80 -5.23 -15.13 -1.16
C GLY A 80 -4.93 -16.14 -0.05
N ASP A 81 -3.76 -16.05 0.60
CA ASP A 81 -3.39 -16.92 1.71
C ASP A 81 -4.44 -16.86 2.84
N ALA A 82 -5.03 -18.00 3.18
CA ALA A 82 -6.17 -18.06 4.08
C ALA A 82 -5.87 -17.54 5.49
N VAL A 83 -4.65 -17.76 5.99
CA VAL A 83 -4.24 -17.32 7.33
C VAL A 83 -4.08 -15.80 7.35
N THR A 84 -3.41 -15.26 6.32
CA THR A 84 -3.20 -13.82 6.15
C THR A 84 -4.53 -13.08 5.95
N LEU A 85 -5.43 -13.60 5.10
CA LEU A 85 -6.77 -13.05 4.91
C LEU A 85 -7.58 -13.07 6.21
N LYS A 86 -7.53 -14.17 6.98
CA LYS A 86 -8.22 -14.26 8.27
C LYS A 86 -7.68 -13.22 9.26
N HIS A 87 -6.37 -13.03 9.32
CA HIS A 87 -5.74 -12.03 10.18
C HIS A 87 -6.24 -10.60 9.84
N PHE A 88 -6.28 -10.24 8.57
CA PHE A 88 -6.72 -8.91 8.13
C PHE A 88 -8.24 -8.74 7.99
N ARG A 89 -9.06 -9.67 8.48
CA ARG A 89 -10.50 -9.41 8.70
C ARG A 89 -10.71 -8.40 9.82
N ASP A 90 -9.81 -8.38 10.79
CA ASP A 90 -9.79 -7.41 11.88
C ASP A 90 -9.27 -6.05 11.40
N SER A 91 -10.03 -4.98 11.66
CA SER A 91 -9.62 -3.61 11.31
C SER A 91 -8.39 -3.15 12.08
N ASP A 92 -8.20 -3.62 13.30
CA ASP A 92 -7.06 -3.21 14.12
C ASP A 92 -5.76 -3.70 13.48
N ASN A 93 -5.74 -4.94 12.98
CA ASN A 93 -4.58 -5.49 12.26
C ASN A 93 -4.26 -4.71 10.98
N ARG A 94 -5.28 -4.23 10.25
CA ARG A 94 -5.07 -3.38 9.07
C ARG A 94 -4.48 -2.02 9.47
N ASN A 95 -5.04 -1.41 10.51
CA ASN A 95 -4.59 -0.12 11.03
C ASN A 95 -3.16 -0.17 11.58
N PHE A 96 -2.79 -1.23 12.30
CA PHE A 96 -1.42 -1.43 12.78
C PHE A 96 -0.43 -1.51 11.61
N LEU A 97 -0.74 -2.31 10.58
CA LEU A 97 0.12 -2.41 9.41
C LEU A 97 0.25 -1.07 8.67
N LEU A 98 -0.83 -0.31 8.55
CA LEU A 98 -0.81 1.02 7.92
C LEU A 98 0.00 2.03 8.73
N SER A 99 -0.12 2.03 10.06
CA SER A 99 0.71 2.83 10.97
C SER A 99 2.19 2.51 10.80
N ASP A 100 2.57 1.24 10.92
CA ASP A 100 3.97 0.80 10.82
C ASP A 100 4.59 1.17 9.47
N LEU A 101 3.81 1.02 8.39
CA LEU A 101 4.26 1.42 7.06
C LEU A 101 4.41 2.94 6.95
N LYS A 102 3.44 3.74 7.44
CA LYS A 102 3.49 5.22 7.40
C LYS A 102 4.74 5.73 8.10
N ASP A 103 5.08 5.17 9.26
CA ASP A 103 6.29 5.54 10.01
C ASP A 103 7.55 5.18 9.25
N TRP A 104 7.61 3.99 8.65
CA TRP A 104 8.74 3.60 7.82
C TRP A 104 8.92 4.52 6.60
N LEU A 105 7.83 4.90 5.92
CA LEU A 105 7.85 5.81 4.78
C LEU A 105 8.36 7.21 5.18
N ARG A 106 7.92 7.74 6.33
CA ARG A 106 8.40 9.01 6.90
C ARG A 106 9.91 8.94 7.18
N LEU A 107 10.39 7.83 7.74
CA LEU A 107 11.83 7.62 7.95
C LEU A 107 12.61 7.55 6.63
N ALA A 108 12.05 6.91 5.60
CA ALA A 108 12.65 6.86 4.27
C ALA A 108 12.73 8.25 3.62
N GLN A 109 11.69 9.09 3.79
CA GLN A 109 11.65 10.46 3.30
C GLN A 109 12.73 11.36 3.91
N GLN A 110 13.13 11.11 5.16
CA GLN A 110 14.17 11.89 5.85
C GLN A 110 15.61 11.49 5.45
N LYS A 111 15.78 10.31 4.83
CA LYS A 111 17.10 9.73 4.54
C LYS A 111 17.52 9.83 3.07
N LEU A 112 16.61 10.28 2.20
CA LEU A 112 16.82 10.49 0.76
C LEU A 112 16.95 11.99 0.49
#